data_AF-A0A852TDU2-F1
#
_entry.id   AF-A0A852TDU2-F1
#
_cell.length_a   1.000
_cell.length_b   1.000
_cell.length_c   1.000
_cell.angle_alpha   90.00
_cell.angle_beta   90.00
_cell.angle_gamma   90.00
#
_symmetry.space_group_name_H-M   'P 1'
#
loop_
_entity.id
_entity.type
_entity.pdbx_description
1 polymer ?
#
loop_
_entity_poly.entity_id
_entity_poly.type
_entity_poly.pdbx_seq_one_letter_code
_entity_poly.pdbx_strand_id
1 'polypeptide(L)'
;MKPNQKVFNLLFFIGLLPAILSMVTPDIVYQFPHFRFLKYFLHHSAIPLSVLYFILFEGYRVPRKAVITSYLTLNVIAVPIFYLNRLLDTNFFFLANPSESETLLSFFGSGIMYYISLEVASIIVFVITYIPMGILLKRENGTTN
;
A
#
# COMPACT_ATOMS: atom_id res chain seq x y z
N MET A 1 4.96 -2.19 -24.21
CA MET A 1 4.88 -3.20 -23.13
C MET A 1 3.49 -3.81 -23.14
N LYS A 2 3.32 -5.12 -22.93
CA LYS A 2 1.98 -5.71 -22.80
C LYS A 2 1.42 -5.38 -21.40
N PRO A 3 0.17 -4.93 -21.29
CA PRO A 3 -0.45 -4.67 -19.99
C PRO A 3 -0.54 -5.95 -19.17
N ASN A 4 0.01 -5.95 -17.94
CA ASN A 4 -0.14 -7.07 -17.01
C ASN A 4 -1.11 -6.69 -15.88
N GLN A 5 -2.38 -7.02 -16.11
CA GLN A 5 -3.46 -6.67 -15.19
C GLN A 5 -3.28 -7.28 -13.80
N LYS A 6 -2.70 -8.49 -13.69
CA LYS A 6 -2.52 -9.15 -12.38
C LYS A 6 -1.51 -8.41 -11.50
N VAL A 7 -0.41 -7.97 -12.10
CA VAL A 7 0.60 -7.17 -11.40
C VAL A 7 0.02 -5.81 -11.02
N PHE A 8 -0.68 -5.15 -11.95
CA PHE A 8 -1.32 -3.87 -11.67
C PHE A 8 -2.34 -3.95 -10.54
N ASN A 9 -3.13 -5.03 -10.46
CA ASN A 9 -4.07 -5.22 -9.37
C ASN A 9 -3.39 -5.17 -7.99
N LEU A 10 -2.24 -5.84 -7.84
CA LEU A 10 -1.45 -5.76 -6.60
C LEU A 10 -0.91 -4.33 -6.38
N LEU A 11 -0.30 -3.73 -7.41
CA LEU A 11 0.28 -2.38 -7.35
C LEU A 11 -0.75 -1.31 -6.98
N PHE A 12 -2.01 -1.47 -7.41
CA PHE A 12 -3.10 -0.58 -7.04
C PHE A 12 -3.30 -0.53 -5.52
N PHE A 13 -3.32 -1.69 -4.85
CA PHE A 13 -3.54 -1.75 -3.41
C PHE A 13 -2.34 -1.29 -2.59
N ILE A 14 -1.12 -1.67 -3.00
CA ILE A 14 0.08 -1.32 -2.24
C ILE A 14 0.65 0.07 -2.58
N GLY A 15 0.33 0.59 -3.77
CA GLY A 15 0.94 1.81 -4.31
C GLY A 15 0.08 3.06 -4.21
N LEU A 16 -1.24 2.95 -4.02
CA LEU A 16 -2.12 4.12 -3.95
C LEU A 16 -2.20 4.69 -2.54
N LEU A 17 -3.07 4.12 -1.69
CA LEU A 17 -3.33 4.66 -0.36
C LEU A 17 -2.12 4.51 0.60
N PRO A 18 -1.39 3.37 0.63
CA PRO A 18 -0.25 3.25 1.55
C PRO A 18 0.85 4.28 1.30
N ALA A 19 1.16 4.58 0.03
CA ALA A 19 2.16 5.60 -0.31
C ALA A 19 1.73 7.01 0.14
N ILE A 20 0.43 7.31 0.06
CA ILE A 20 -0.13 8.57 0.58
C ILE A 20 -0.02 8.62 2.12
N LEU A 21 -0.43 7.56 2.82
CA LEU A 21 -0.34 7.48 4.29
C LEU A 21 1.11 7.66 4.78
N SER A 22 2.06 7.06 4.07
CA SER A 22 3.49 7.21 4.33
C SER A 22 3.98 8.65 4.18
N MET A 23 3.35 9.49 3.35
CA MET A 23 3.66 10.92 3.30
C MET A 23 2.98 11.73 4.41
N VAL A 24 1.82 11.28 4.91
CA VAL A 24 1.07 11.96 5.99
C VAL A 24 1.73 11.72 7.36
N THR A 25 2.19 10.50 7.62
CA THR A 25 2.97 10.16 8.82
C THR A 25 4.34 9.63 8.41
N PRO A 26 5.25 10.51 7.96
CA PRO A 26 6.53 10.08 7.41
C PRO A 26 7.48 9.59 8.49
N ASP A 27 8.01 8.38 8.29
CA ASP A 27 9.05 7.82 9.14
C ASP A 27 10.43 8.19 8.57
N ILE A 28 10.84 9.45 8.75
CA ILE A 28 12.13 9.97 8.29
C ILE A 28 12.82 10.80 9.36
N VAL A 29 14.13 10.64 9.47
CA VAL A 29 14.97 11.40 10.42
C VAL A 29 15.21 12.84 9.96
N TYR A 30 15.34 13.06 8.64
CA TYR A 30 15.75 14.34 8.09
C TYR A 30 14.56 15.18 7.67
N GLN A 31 14.56 16.46 8.05
CA GLN A 31 13.53 17.44 7.72
C GLN A 31 13.90 18.28 6.48
N PHE A 32 12.93 19.03 5.95
CA PHE A 32 13.19 19.99 4.87
C PHE A 32 14.26 21.01 5.30
N PRO A 33 15.22 21.39 4.42
CA PRO A 33 15.35 21.07 2.99
C PRO A 33 16.32 19.91 2.67
N HIS A 34 16.56 18.98 3.60
CA HIS A 34 17.58 17.94 3.41
C HIS A 34 17.29 17.04 2.18
N PHE A 35 18.33 16.62 1.45
CA PHE A 35 18.18 15.78 0.25
C PHE A 35 17.35 14.50 0.50
N ARG A 36 17.54 13.84 1.65
CA ARG A 36 16.78 12.64 2.02
C ARG A 36 15.29 12.92 2.23
N PHE A 37 14.93 14.11 2.74
CA PHE A 37 13.54 14.55 2.84
C PHE A 37 12.93 14.69 1.44
N LEU A 38 13.59 15.45 0.56
CA LEU A 38 13.11 15.68 -0.81
C LEU A 38 12.97 14.38 -1.59
N LYS A 39 13.99 13.50 -1.51
CA LYS A 39 13.98 12.17 -2.13
C LYS A 39 12.81 11.32 -1.64
N TYR A 40 12.55 11.31 -0.33
CA TYR A 40 11.44 10.53 0.25
C TYR A 40 10.09 10.96 -0.32
N PHE A 41 9.77 12.26 -0.26
CA PHE A 41 8.49 12.78 -0.75
C PHE A 41 8.35 12.67 -2.28
N LEU A 42 9.45 12.81 -3.03
CA LEU A 42 9.41 12.62 -4.48
C LEU A 42 9.09 11.16 -4.86
N HIS A 43 9.72 10.18 -4.20
CA HIS A 43 9.41 8.77 -4.47
C HIS A 43 7.99 8.42 -4.04
N HIS A 44 7.56 8.83 -2.84
CA HIS A 44 6.24 8.47 -2.33
C HIS A 44 5.09 9.22 -3.02
N SER A 45 5.36 10.36 -3.67
CA SER A 45 4.39 11.01 -4.56
C SER A 45 4.33 10.36 -5.95
N ALA A 46 5.47 9.92 -6.49
CA ALA A 46 5.52 9.28 -7.81
C ALA A 46 4.74 7.96 -7.89
N ILE A 47 4.73 7.16 -6.82
CA ILE A 47 4.03 5.86 -6.77
C ILE A 47 2.51 6.01 -7.00
N PRO A 48 1.75 6.78 -6.18
CA PRO A 48 0.31 6.93 -6.36
C PRO A 48 -0.02 7.68 -7.66
N LEU A 49 0.80 8.64 -8.08
CA LEU A 49 0.63 9.31 -9.38
C LEU A 49 0.74 8.33 -10.54
N SER A 50 1.66 7.36 -10.46
CA SER A 50 1.79 6.31 -11.48
C SER A 50 0.56 5.41 -11.52
N VAL A 51 0.03 5.02 -10.34
CA VAL A 51 -1.22 4.23 -10.27
C VAL A 51 -2.38 5.00 -10.89
N LEU A 52 -2.54 6.29 -10.56
CA LEU A 52 -3.57 7.15 -11.13
C LEU A 52 -3.41 7.31 -12.65
N TYR A 53 -2.19 7.46 -13.15
CA TYR A 53 -1.91 7.53 -14.58
C TYR A 53 -2.46 6.29 -15.33
N PHE A 54 -2.17 5.10 -14.81
CA PHE A 54 -2.67 3.86 -15.44
C PHE A 54 -4.20 3.74 -15.40
N ILE A 55 -4.86 4.25 -14.37
CA ILE A 55 -6.33 4.24 -14.28
C ILE A 55 -6.95 5.25 -15.25
N LEU A 56 -6.42 6.48 -15.27
CA LEU A 56 -7.04 7.62 -15.95
C LEU A 56 -6.71 7.66 -17.44
N PHE A 57 -5.49 7.31 -17.83
CA PHE A 57 -5.02 7.46 -19.22
C PHE A 57 -4.86 6.12 -19.93
N GLU A 58 -4.43 5.07 -19.23
CA GLU A 58 -4.22 3.75 -19.83
C GLU A 58 -5.42 2.79 -19.68
N GLY A 59 -6.51 3.23 -19.03
CA GLY A 59 -7.76 2.48 -18.94
C GLY A 59 -7.72 1.25 -18.03
N TYR A 60 -6.75 1.13 -17.13
CA TYR A 60 -6.66 -0.05 -16.25
C TYR A 60 -7.82 -0.08 -15.25
N ARG A 61 -8.40 -1.27 -15.05
CA ARG A 61 -9.50 -1.49 -14.11
C ARG A 61 -9.24 -2.67 -13.20
N VAL A 62 -9.46 -2.48 -11.89
CA VAL A 62 -9.19 -3.51 -10.89
C VAL A 62 -10.51 -4.19 -10.51
N PRO A 63 -10.69 -5.49 -10.81
CA PRO A 63 -11.96 -6.19 -10.56
C PRO A 63 -12.15 -6.48 -9.05
N ARG A 64 -13.39 -6.70 -8.60
CA ARG A 64 -13.68 -6.96 -7.17
C ARG A 64 -12.89 -8.13 -6.58
N LYS A 65 -12.72 -9.21 -7.34
CA LYS A 65 -11.91 -10.38 -6.96
C LYS A 65 -10.43 -10.05 -6.69
N ALA A 66 -9.94 -8.90 -7.18
CA ALA A 66 -8.59 -8.43 -6.95
C ALA A 66 -8.35 -8.06 -5.48
N VAL A 67 -9.37 -7.65 -4.73
CA VAL A 67 -9.23 -7.32 -3.30
C VAL A 67 -8.66 -8.52 -2.54
N ILE A 68 -9.34 -9.66 -2.63
CA ILE A 68 -8.93 -10.90 -1.94
C ILE A 68 -7.63 -11.45 -2.53
N THR A 69 -7.51 -11.53 -3.85
CA THR A 69 -6.32 -12.12 -4.48
C THR A 69 -5.05 -11.30 -4.23
N SER A 70 -5.14 -9.97 -4.23
CA SER A 70 -3.99 -9.10 -3.92
C SER A 70 -3.65 -9.12 -2.43
N TYR A 71 -4.66 -9.19 -1.57
CA TYR A 71 -4.46 -9.29 -0.11
C TYR A 71 -3.75 -10.59 0.28
N LEU A 72 -4.19 -11.72 -0.28
CA LEU A 72 -3.51 -13.01 -0.10
C LEU A 72 -2.09 -12.98 -0.69
N THR A 73 -1.91 -12.35 -1.86
CA THR A 73 -0.59 -12.21 -2.47
C THR A 73 0.35 -11.39 -1.59
N LEU A 74 -0.14 -10.29 -1.01
CA LEU A 74 0.64 -9.46 -0.09
C LEU A 74 1.05 -10.23 1.16
N ASN A 75 0.14 -11.02 1.74
CA ASN A 75 0.43 -11.88 2.88
C ASN A 75 1.47 -12.95 2.54
N VAL A 76 1.36 -13.59 1.37
CA VAL A 76 2.38 -14.55 0.89
C VAL A 76 3.75 -13.89 0.74
N ILE A 77 3.82 -12.63 0.31
CA ILE A 77 5.07 -11.85 0.23
C ILE A 77 5.58 -11.48 1.63
N ALA A 78 4.69 -11.18 2.58
CA ALA A 78 5.06 -10.80 3.94
C ALA A 78 5.76 -11.95 4.70
N VAL A 79 5.38 -13.21 4.46
CA VAL A 79 5.97 -14.38 5.12
C VAL A 79 7.51 -14.46 4.97
N PRO A 80 8.10 -14.48 3.77
CA PRO A 80 9.55 -14.51 3.63
C PRO A 80 10.21 -13.23 4.17
N ILE A 81 9.57 -12.06 4.01
CA ILE A 81 10.09 -10.79 4.55
C ILE A 81 10.21 -10.86 6.08
N PHE A 82 9.23 -11.45 6.75
CA PHE A 82 9.25 -11.65 8.20
C PHE A 82 10.45 -12.48 8.67
N TYR A 83 10.75 -13.58 7.98
CA TYR A 83 11.93 -14.39 8.30
C TYR A 83 13.24 -13.64 7.99
N LEU A 84 13.30 -12.94 6.85
CA LEU A 84 14.48 -12.14 6.49
C LEU A 84 14.74 -11.03 7.51
N ASN A 85 13.71 -10.34 7.98
CA ASN A 85 13.82 -9.34 9.04
C ASN A 85 14.48 -9.90 10.30
N ARG A 86 14.11 -11.12 10.72
CA ARG A 86 14.71 -11.78 11.88
C ARG A 86 16.15 -12.22 11.65
N LEU A 87 16.46 -12.66 10.43
CA LEU A 87 17.80 -13.14 10.07
C LEU A 87 18.80 -11.99 9.89
N LEU A 88 18.34 -10.86 9.38
CA LEU A 88 19.18 -9.71 9.00
C LEU A 88 19.10 -8.54 9.98
N ASP A 89 18.30 -8.66 11.04
CA ASP A 89 18.01 -7.60 12.01
C ASP A 89 17.48 -6.32 11.32
N THR A 90 16.48 -6.49 10.45
CA THR A 90 15.83 -5.39 9.71
C THR A 90 14.34 -5.30 10.00
N ASN A 91 13.69 -4.21 9.60
CA ASN A 91 12.25 -3.98 9.85
C ASN A 91 11.46 -3.61 8.58
N PHE A 92 11.62 -4.37 7.50
CA PHE A 92 10.80 -4.18 6.29
C PHE A 92 9.34 -4.51 6.57
N PHE A 93 8.43 -3.76 5.93
CA PHE A 93 6.98 -3.87 6.14
C PHE A 93 6.55 -3.65 7.60
N PHE A 94 7.45 -3.16 8.46
CA PHE A 94 7.25 -3.06 9.91
C PHE A 94 6.89 -4.41 10.56
N LEU A 95 7.35 -5.53 10.01
CA LEU A 95 7.00 -6.86 10.52
C LEU A 95 7.85 -7.32 11.71
N ALA A 96 8.96 -6.63 12.01
CA ALA A 96 9.79 -6.96 13.18
C ALA A 96 9.29 -6.22 14.43
N ASN A 97 9.04 -4.91 14.30
CA ASN A 97 8.59 -4.04 15.39
C ASN A 97 7.73 -2.89 14.84
N PRO A 98 6.85 -2.30 15.67
CA PRO A 98 6.25 -0.99 15.36
C PRO A 98 7.33 0.05 15.03
N SER A 99 6.97 1.07 14.24
CA SER A 99 7.88 2.19 14.00
C SER A 99 8.31 2.83 15.32
N GLU A 100 9.59 3.19 15.43
CA GLU A 100 10.10 3.97 16.58
C GLU A 100 9.61 5.43 16.54
N SER A 101 9.22 5.93 15.36
CA SER A 101 8.59 7.23 15.19
C SER A 101 7.08 7.18 15.46
N GLU A 102 6.52 8.30 15.93
CA GLU A 102 5.06 8.46 16.11
C GLU A 102 4.33 8.43 14.77
N THR A 103 4.02 7.22 14.32
CA THR A 103 3.21 6.93 13.13
C THR A 103 1.91 6.27 13.54
N LEU A 104 0.96 6.08 12.62
CA LEU A 104 -0.25 5.31 12.91
C LEU A 104 0.06 3.90 13.48
N LEU A 105 1.20 3.32 13.10
CA LEU A 105 1.66 2.02 13.55
C LEU A 105 2.04 1.98 15.03
N SER A 106 2.43 3.11 15.64
CA SER A 106 2.81 3.15 17.06
C SER A 106 1.63 2.86 17.99
N PHE A 107 0.39 3.03 17.51
CA PHE A 107 -0.83 2.76 18.25
C PHE A 107 -1.31 1.30 18.18
N PHE A 108 -0.61 0.43 17.43
CA PHE A 108 -1.10 -0.93 17.15
C PHE A 108 -0.80 -1.95 18.26
N GLY A 109 -0.15 -1.52 19.34
CA GLY A 109 0.21 -2.36 20.49
C GLY A 109 1.50 -3.15 20.24
N SER A 110 1.65 -4.28 20.95
CA SER A 110 2.85 -5.11 20.92
C SER A 110 2.53 -6.61 20.82
N GLY A 111 3.55 -7.43 20.53
CA GLY A 111 3.42 -8.89 20.47
C GLY A 111 2.39 -9.34 19.43
N ILE A 112 1.55 -10.32 19.77
CA ILE A 112 0.53 -10.86 18.86
C ILE A 112 -0.53 -9.82 18.47
N MET A 113 -0.86 -8.90 19.39
CA MET A 113 -1.86 -7.86 19.14
C MET A 113 -1.42 -6.89 18.05
N TYR A 114 -0.11 -6.64 17.94
CA TYR A 114 0.45 -5.83 16.87
C TYR A 114 0.16 -6.42 15.48
N TYR A 115 0.38 -7.72 15.29
CA TYR A 115 0.11 -8.40 14.01
C TYR A 115 -1.39 -8.47 13.69
N ILE A 116 -2.24 -8.68 14.70
CA ILE A 116 -3.70 -8.63 14.52
C ILE A 116 -4.12 -7.23 14.06
N SER A 117 -3.63 -6.18 14.72
CA SER A 117 -3.91 -4.79 14.35
C SER A 117 -3.41 -4.46 12.95
N LEU A 118 -2.20 -4.93 12.57
CA LEU A 118 -1.66 -4.80 11.21
C LEU A 118 -2.57 -5.43 10.17
N GLU A 119 -3.02 -6.66 10.39
CA GLU A 119 -3.90 -7.35 9.45
C GLU A 119 -5.25 -6.63 9.32
N VAL A 120 -5.88 -6.24 10.44
CA VAL A 120 -7.14 -5.47 10.42
C VAL A 120 -6.97 -4.15 9.68
N ALA A 121 -5.91 -3.38 9.98
CA ALA A 121 -5.63 -2.12 9.31
C ALA A 121 -5.39 -2.32 7.82
N SER A 122 -4.65 -3.37 7.43
CA SER A 122 -4.40 -3.67 6.02
C SER A 122 -5.69 -4.01 5.27
N ILE A 123 -6.62 -4.76 5.86
CA ILE A 123 -7.95 -5.02 5.28
C ILE A 123 -8.73 -3.72 5.09
N ILE A 124 -8.74 -2.85 6.10
CA ILE A 124 -9.39 -1.53 6.02
C ILE A 124 -8.80 -0.71 4.87
N VAL A 125 -7.47 -0.64 4.77
CA VAL A 125 -6.77 0.05 3.68
C VAL A 125 -7.14 -0.53 2.32
N PHE A 126 -7.18 -1.86 2.18
CA PHE A 126 -7.58 -2.52 0.93
C PHE A 126 -9.01 -2.16 0.52
N VAL A 127 -9.94 -2.20 1.49
CA VAL A 127 -11.35 -1.84 1.24
C VAL A 127 -11.46 -0.38 0.83
N ILE A 128 -10.88 0.55 1.59
CA ILE A 128 -10.94 1.99 1.30
C ILE A 128 -10.33 2.29 -0.08
N THR A 129 -9.16 1.70 -0.37
CA THR A 129 -8.49 1.86 -1.67
C THR A 129 -9.39 1.39 -2.82
N TYR A 130 -10.16 0.32 -2.63
CA TYR A 130 -11.05 -0.23 -3.66
C TYR A 130 -12.30 0.61 -3.93
N ILE A 131 -12.82 1.36 -2.95
CA ILE A 131 -14.06 2.13 -3.06
C ILE A 131 -14.14 2.97 -4.35
N PRO A 132 -13.18 3.87 -4.66
CA PRO A 132 -13.27 4.71 -5.86
C PRO A 132 -13.27 3.89 -7.16
N MET A 133 -12.49 2.80 -7.23
CA MET A 133 -12.49 1.90 -8.38
C MET A 133 -13.82 1.16 -8.52
N GLY A 134 -14.40 0.70 -7.41
CA GLY A 134 -15.72 0.08 -7.40
C GLY A 134 -16.84 1.01 -7.89
N ILE A 135 -16.76 2.30 -7.52
CA ILE A 135 -17.69 3.33 -8.02
C ILE A 135 -17.48 3.57 -9.51
N LEU A 136 -16.23 3.70 -9.97
CA LEU A 136 -15.89 3.90 -11.39
C LEU A 136 -16.44 2.76 -12.26
N LEU A 137 -16.16 1.51 -11.88
CA LEU A 137 -16.67 0.32 -12.59
C LEU A 137 -18.19 0.27 -12.65
N LYS A 138 -18.88 0.66 -11.57
CA LYS A 138 -20.36 0.70 -11.56
C LYS A 138 -20.91 1.74 -12.54
N ARG A 139 -20.25 2.90 -12.65
CA ARG A 139 -20.66 3.97 -13.57
C ARG A 139 -20.47 3.54 -15.02
N GLU A 140 -19.33 2.95 -15.35
CA GLU A 140 -19.03 2.47 -16.71
C GLU A 140 -20.01 1.38 -17.18
N ASN A 141 -20.33 0.42 -16.32
CA ASN A 141 -21.30 -0.63 -16.64
C ASN A 141 -22.74 -0.12 -16.76
N GLY A 142 -23.07 1.01 -16.11
CA GLY A 142 -24.38 1.65 -16.20
C GLY A 142 -24.57 2.49 -17.47
N THR A 143 -23.47 2.92 -18.10
CA THR A 143 -23.50 3.69 -19.37
C THR A 143 -23.51 2.82 -20.62
N THR A 144 -23.24 1.52 -20.50
CA THR A 144 -23.22 0.56 -21.62
C THR A 144 -24.52 -0.21 -21.81
N ASN A 145 -25.54 0.04 -20.97
CA ASN A 145 -26.89 -0.50 -21.08
C ASN A 145 -27.86 0.62 -21.50
#